data_AF-A0A841R8M5-F1
#
_entry.id   AF-A0A841R8M5-F1
#
_cell.length_a   1.000
_cell.length_b   1.000
_cell.length_c   1.000
_cell.angle_alpha   90.00
_cell.angle_beta   90.00
_cell.angle_gamma   90.00
#
_symmetry.space_group_name_H-M   'P 1'
#
loop_
_entity.id
_entity.type
_entity.pdbx_description
1 polymer ?
#
loop_
_entity_poly.entity_id
_entity_poly.type
_entity_poly.pdbx_seq_one_letter_code
_entity_poly.pdbx_strand_id
1 'polypeptide(L)'
;MKTLKTAKGLYTYRNDGSPETFQPLEECQIETSAGHYTPAYMVEDHGRKKLSPVKFHKNGMIKTIALQRAQTVRTSVGNFEAELLTFYPDGSLHRLFPLNGKVSGYWSENDEYKLAETLTIPTYWGILAVKPINIEFYKTGLLKSLTLWPGERSTLETPSGEILIRKGVSFYKDGSLHSCEPAVPAEVRTSIGKIWAYDSDINGLDGSRNSLVFTESGEVEALTTTRNEVTLMDDWGFRSTFTPERKSSLCGENSYRIEPLRISFDENMVTFRKGTRTAGKVHLRSRFTVNPYIPGIPAETPDLCSEAG
;
A
#
# COMPACT_ATOMS: atom_id res chain seq x y z
N MET A 1 5.65 -12.66 29.29
CA MET A 1 6.81 -13.53 28.98
C MET A 1 6.85 -14.81 29.86
N LYS A 2 5.70 -15.42 30.16
CA LYS A 2 5.62 -16.65 30.99
C LYS A 2 5.73 -17.94 30.16
N THR A 3 5.41 -17.90 28.86
CA THR A 3 5.10 -19.12 28.09
C THR A 3 6.31 -19.78 27.40
N LEU A 4 7.41 -19.07 27.18
CA LEU A 4 8.61 -19.62 26.50
C LEU A 4 9.67 -20.20 27.44
N LYS A 5 9.53 -20.05 28.77
CA LYS A 5 10.55 -20.48 29.74
C LYS A 5 10.73 -21.99 29.83
N THR A 6 9.79 -22.78 29.31
CA THR A 6 9.81 -24.25 29.32
C THR A 6 10.09 -24.89 27.97
N ALA A 7 10.16 -24.10 26.89
CA ALA A 7 10.38 -24.63 25.54
C ALA A 7 11.86 -24.90 25.28
N LYS A 8 12.23 -26.11 24.85
CA LYS A 8 13.60 -26.40 24.42
C LYS A 8 13.90 -25.70 23.10
N GLY A 9 14.92 -24.85 23.10
CA GLY A 9 15.36 -24.16 21.91
C GLY A 9 16.63 -23.35 22.12
N LEU A 10 17.14 -22.80 21.01
CA LEU A 10 18.32 -21.96 20.99
C LEU A 10 17.91 -20.50 20.99
N TYR A 11 18.42 -19.73 21.94
CA TYR A 11 18.27 -18.28 21.99
C TYR A 11 19.52 -17.59 21.46
N THR A 12 19.32 -16.52 20.69
CA THR A 12 20.36 -15.51 20.51
C THR A 12 20.01 -14.27 21.32
N TYR A 13 21.03 -13.57 21.80
CA TYR A 13 20.87 -12.38 22.62
C TYR A 13 21.60 -11.21 21.98
N ARG A 14 21.08 -10.01 22.20
CA ARG A 14 21.75 -8.76 21.84
C ARG A 14 22.87 -8.45 22.84
N ASN A 15 23.68 -7.45 22.51
CA ASN A 15 24.76 -6.96 23.38
C ASN A 15 24.25 -6.48 24.75
N ASP A 16 23.00 -6.02 24.85
CA ASP A 16 22.36 -5.60 26.11
C ASP A 16 21.77 -6.78 26.92
N GLY A 17 21.95 -8.01 26.47
CA GLY A 17 21.42 -9.23 27.11
C GLY A 17 19.95 -9.49 26.81
N SER A 18 19.25 -8.65 26.05
CA SER A 18 17.86 -8.92 25.64
C SER A 18 17.79 -10.03 24.59
N PRO A 19 16.76 -10.90 24.61
CA PRO A 19 16.62 -11.97 23.63
C PRO A 19 16.34 -11.38 22.25
N GLU A 20 17.01 -11.88 21.23
CA GLU A 20 16.87 -11.43 19.85
C GLU A 20 16.07 -12.41 19.00
N THR A 21 16.45 -13.69 19.04
CA THR A 21 15.75 -14.75 18.31
C THR A 21 15.61 -16.01 19.16
N PHE A 22 14.64 -16.84 18.80
CA PHE A 22 14.45 -18.17 19.35
C PHE A 22 14.19 -19.18 18.24
N GLN A 23 14.96 -20.27 18.24
CA GLN A 23 14.79 -21.44 17.38
C GLN A 23 14.33 -22.61 18.24
N PRO A 24 13.06 -23.02 18.17
CA PRO A 24 12.63 -24.24 18.84
C PRO A 24 13.35 -25.45 18.25
N LEU A 25 13.71 -26.41 19.12
CA LEU A 25 14.30 -27.70 18.73
C LEU A 25 13.28 -28.84 18.66
N GLU A 26 12.11 -28.63 19.26
CA GLU A 26 10.98 -29.54 19.27
C GLU A 26 9.68 -28.73 19.14
N GLU A 27 8.56 -29.43 18.95
CA GLU A 27 7.26 -28.79 18.90
C GLU A 27 6.99 -28.03 20.20
N CYS A 28 6.58 -26.77 20.07
CA CYS A 28 6.17 -25.95 21.20
C CYS A 28 5.07 -24.99 20.79
N GLN A 29 4.34 -24.47 21.77
CA GLN A 29 3.33 -23.43 21.54
C GLN A 29 3.75 -22.11 22.17
N ILE A 30 3.50 -21.04 21.44
CA ILE A 30 3.70 -19.67 21.87
C ILE A 30 2.34 -19.01 22.03
N GLU A 31 2.05 -18.61 23.26
CA GLU A 31 0.87 -17.81 23.59
C GLU A 31 1.14 -16.33 23.26
N THR A 32 0.18 -15.72 22.58
CA THR A 32 0.17 -14.31 22.19
C THR A 32 -1.21 -13.71 22.45
N SER A 33 -1.32 -12.39 22.31
CA SER A 33 -2.62 -11.70 22.35
C SER A 33 -3.59 -12.17 21.25
N ALA A 34 -3.06 -12.71 20.15
CA ALA A 34 -3.83 -13.17 19.00
C ALA A 34 -4.13 -14.68 19.04
N GLY A 35 -3.68 -15.42 20.06
CA GLY A 35 -3.88 -16.87 20.18
C GLY A 35 -2.59 -17.65 20.42
N HIS A 36 -2.68 -18.97 20.22
CA HIS A 36 -1.61 -19.93 20.45
C HIS A 36 -1.06 -20.43 19.12
N TYR A 37 0.25 -20.29 18.93
CA TYR A 37 0.89 -20.52 17.64
C TYR A 37 2.09 -21.45 17.77
N THR A 38 2.25 -22.35 16.79
CA THR A 38 3.34 -23.31 16.72
C THR A 38 4.41 -22.78 15.77
N PRO A 39 5.50 -22.17 16.28
CA PRO A 39 6.61 -21.74 15.44
C PRO A 39 7.22 -22.91 14.68
N ALA A 40 7.84 -22.64 13.53
CA ALA A 40 8.59 -23.65 12.80
C ALA A 40 9.72 -24.21 13.68
N TYR A 41 9.83 -25.53 13.73
CA TYR A 41 10.88 -26.26 14.46
C TYR A 41 11.53 -27.35 13.58
N MET A 42 10.90 -27.71 12.47
CA MET A 42 11.44 -28.61 11.44
C MET A 42 11.65 -27.87 10.12
N VAL A 43 12.75 -28.21 9.42
CA VAL A 43 12.96 -27.81 8.03
C VAL A 43 12.29 -28.86 7.14
N GLU A 44 11.01 -28.65 6.84
CA GLU A 44 10.26 -29.57 5.97
C GLU A 44 10.60 -29.37 4.47
N ASP A 45 11.28 -28.29 4.09
CA ASP A 45 11.44 -27.91 2.67
C ASP A 45 12.79 -27.24 2.36
N HIS A 46 13.44 -27.67 1.28
CA HIS A 46 14.79 -27.23 0.86
C HIS A 46 14.85 -25.78 0.32
N GLY A 47 13.71 -25.08 0.28
CA GLY A 47 13.59 -23.71 -0.24
C GLY A 47 13.27 -22.63 0.81
N ARG A 48 12.98 -22.97 2.07
CA ARG A 48 12.71 -21.95 3.11
C ARG A 48 14.03 -21.28 3.52
N LYS A 49 14.11 -19.95 3.46
CA LYS A 49 15.26 -19.20 4.02
C LYS A 49 15.46 -19.62 5.47
N LYS A 50 16.70 -19.93 5.87
CA LYS A 50 17.14 -20.18 7.25
C LYS A 50 16.96 -18.93 8.12
N LEU A 51 15.73 -18.51 8.37
CA LEU A 51 15.37 -17.42 9.26
C LEU A 51 14.93 -18.02 10.59
N SER A 52 15.44 -17.48 11.69
CA SER A 52 14.96 -17.85 13.03
C SER A 52 13.43 -17.68 13.08
N PRO A 53 12.68 -18.75 13.41
CA PRO A 53 11.22 -18.78 13.40
C PRO A 53 10.59 -17.74 14.32
N VAL A 54 11.26 -17.42 15.43
CA VAL A 54 10.78 -16.43 16.39
C VAL A 54 11.80 -15.32 16.54
N LYS A 55 11.32 -14.07 16.47
CA LYS A 55 12.11 -12.87 16.74
C LYS A 55 11.44 -12.04 17.82
N PHE A 56 12.24 -11.33 18.61
CA PHE A 56 11.75 -10.46 19.67
C PHE A 56 12.04 -8.99 19.39
N HIS A 57 11.20 -8.12 19.92
CA HIS A 57 11.49 -6.70 20.10
C HIS A 57 12.51 -6.50 21.21
N LYS A 58 13.08 -5.29 21.31
CA LYS A 58 14.05 -4.96 22.39
C LYS A 58 13.47 -5.11 23.80
N ASN A 59 12.16 -4.93 23.96
CA ASN A 59 11.46 -5.11 25.24
C ASN A 59 11.15 -6.59 25.56
N GLY A 60 11.65 -7.55 24.76
CA GLY A 60 11.43 -8.98 24.96
C GLY A 60 10.06 -9.50 24.49
N MET A 61 9.17 -8.63 24.00
CA MET A 61 7.93 -9.07 23.36
C MET A 61 8.21 -9.72 22.01
N ILE A 62 7.35 -10.66 21.62
CA ILE A 62 7.43 -11.29 20.30
C ILE A 62 7.24 -10.22 19.22
N LYS A 63 8.10 -10.26 18.21
CA LYS A 63 8.05 -9.42 17.02
C LYS A 63 7.53 -10.19 15.81
N THR A 64 7.93 -11.45 15.68
CA THR A 64 7.62 -12.27 14.52
C THR A 64 7.54 -13.73 14.92
N ILE A 65 6.59 -14.47 14.32
CA ILE A 65 6.48 -15.93 14.40
C ILE A 65 6.26 -16.47 12.99
N ALA A 66 7.24 -17.19 12.44
CA ALA A 66 7.07 -18.04 11.27
C ALA A 66 6.56 -19.41 11.74
N LEU A 67 5.43 -19.84 11.21
CA LEU A 67 4.69 -21.01 11.67
C LEU A 67 5.18 -22.28 10.98
N GLN A 68 5.10 -23.42 11.67
CA GLN A 68 5.47 -24.71 11.07
C GLN A 68 4.61 -25.01 9.84
N ARG A 69 3.29 -24.79 9.99
CA ARG A 69 2.24 -24.92 8.98
C ARG A 69 1.31 -23.71 9.08
N ALA A 70 0.50 -23.49 8.05
CA ALA A 70 -0.56 -22.50 8.11
C ALA A 70 -1.47 -22.77 9.32
N GLN A 71 -1.80 -21.73 10.07
CA GLN A 71 -2.75 -21.80 11.19
C GLN A 71 -3.79 -20.68 11.09
N THR A 72 -5.02 -20.99 11.50
CA THR A 72 -6.11 -20.02 11.55
C THR A 72 -5.83 -18.92 12.59
N VAL A 73 -5.88 -17.68 12.13
CA VAL A 73 -5.80 -16.45 12.93
C VAL A 73 -7.18 -15.83 12.98
N ARG A 74 -7.72 -15.61 14.18
CA ARG A 74 -8.98 -14.89 14.38
C ARG A 74 -8.72 -13.39 14.42
N THR A 75 -9.44 -12.62 13.60
CA THR A 75 -9.27 -11.17 13.50
C THR A 75 -10.62 -10.45 13.52
N SER A 76 -10.59 -9.12 13.61
CA SER A 76 -11.81 -8.29 13.58
C SER A 76 -12.57 -8.35 12.25
N VAL A 77 -11.91 -8.74 11.15
CA VAL A 77 -12.48 -8.78 9.80
C VAL A 77 -12.58 -10.19 9.23
N GLY A 78 -12.40 -11.21 10.06
CA GLY A 78 -12.55 -12.62 9.66
C GLY A 78 -11.48 -13.53 10.23
N ASN A 79 -11.57 -14.80 9.83
CA ASN A 79 -10.58 -15.82 10.15
C ASN A 79 -9.74 -16.08 8.91
N PHE A 80 -8.42 -16.06 9.05
CA PHE A 80 -7.50 -16.24 7.93
C PHE A 80 -6.43 -17.25 8.28
N GLU A 81 -6.08 -18.12 7.34
CA GLU A 81 -4.88 -18.92 7.44
C GLU A 81 -3.65 -18.03 7.26
N ALA A 82 -2.63 -18.26 8.08
CA ALA A 82 -1.37 -17.54 8.00
C ALA A 82 -0.18 -18.46 8.22
N GLU A 83 0.93 -18.19 7.53
CA GLU A 83 2.22 -18.85 7.73
C GLU A 83 3.22 -17.97 8.49
N LEU A 84 2.97 -16.66 8.57
CA LEU A 84 3.82 -15.70 9.28
C LEU A 84 2.95 -14.64 9.96
N LEU A 85 3.30 -14.34 11.22
CA LEU A 85 2.69 -13.29 12.01
C LEU A 85 3.76 -12.28 12.46
N THR A 86 3.41 -11.00 12.46
CA THR A 86 4.21 -9.95 13.10
C THR A 86 3.39 -9.20 14.14
N PHE A 87 4.06 -8.67 15.15
CA PHE A 87 3.43 -8.04 16.29
C PHE A 87 4.06 -6.68 16.58
N TYR A 88 3.26 -5.76 17.13
CA TYR A 88 3.74 -4.51 17.68
C TYR A 88 4.54 -4.74 18.98
N PRO A 89 5.33 -3.76 19.45
CA PRO A 89 6.06 -3.88 20.71
C PRO A 89 5.18 -4.11 21.94
N ASP A 90 3.90 -3.74 21.90
CA ASP A 90 2.94 -4.03 22.98
C ASP A 90 2.35 -5.46 22.91
N GLY A 91 2.73 -6.24 21.89
CA GLY A 91 2.26 -7.60 21.68
C GLY A 91 0.95 -7.73 20.92
N SER A 92 0.33 -6.62 20.50
CA SER A 92 -0.84 -6.66 19.60
C SER A 92 -0.44 -7.14 18.19
N LEU A 93 -1.35 -7.83 17.50
CA LEU A 93 -1.12 -8.29 16.13
C LEU A 93 -0.89 -7.09 15.21
N HIS A 94 0.19 -7.15 14.43
CA HIS A 94 0.54 -6.11 13.46
C HIS A 94 0.22 -6.55 12.04
N ARG A 95 0.72 -7.71 11.61
CA ARG A 95 0.43 -8.26 10.28
C ARG A 95 0.26 -9.76 10.35
N LEU A 96 -0.57 -10.28 9.46
CA LEU A 96 -0.56 -11.69 9.09
C LEU A 96 -0.23 -11.80 7.60
N PHE A 97 0.45 -12.88 7.25
CA PHE A 97 0.82 -13.23 5.88
C PHE A 97 0.25 -14.62 5.60
N PRO A 98 -0.69 -14.76 4.64
CA PRO A 98 -1.22 -16.06 4.25
C PRO A 98 -0.13 -17.03 3.80
N LEU A 99 0.89 -16.49 3.11
CA LEU A 99 2.06 -17.22 2.66
C LEU A 99 3.34 -16.58 3.20
N ASN A 100 4.31 -17.39 3.57
CA ASN A 100 5.62 -16.96 4.05
C ASN A 100 6.75 -17.32 3.07
N GLY A 101 6.50 -17.11 1.77
CA GLY A 101 7.48 -16.90 0.70
C GLY A 101 8.64 -17.89 0.63
N LYS A 102 8.63 -18.79 -0.36
CA LYS A 102 9.77 -19.68 -0.67
C LYS A 102 10.66 -19.19 -1.80
N VAL A 103 10.49 -17.92 -2.22
CA VAL A 103 11.16 -17.35 -3.40
C VAL A 103 12.68 -17.59 -3.34
N SER A 104 13.14 -18.41 -4.27
CA SER A 104 14.51 -18.91 -4.41
C SER A 104 14.90 -18.90 -5.90
N GLY A 105 16.12 -19.30 -6.24
CA GLY A 105 16.54 -19.37 -7.66
C GLY A 105 15.66 -20.28 -8.53
N TYR A 106 14.89 -21.18 -7.93
CA TYR A 106 13.99 -22.13 -8.62
C TYR A 106 12.50 -21.89 -8.32
N TRP A 107 12.17 -20.87 -7.53
CA TRP A 107 10.79 -20.57 -7.11
C TRP A 107 10.48 -19.11 -7.36
N SER A 108 9.63 -18.84 -8.35
CA SER A 108 9.31 -17.49 -8.78
C SER A 108 8.19 -16.87 -7.95
N GLU A 109 8.02 -15.56 -8.05
CA GLU A 109 6.87 -14.84 -7.51
C GLU A 109 5.54 -15.38 -8.05
N ASN A 110 5.52 -15.79 -9.33
CA ASN A 110 4.35 -16.38 -9.97
C ASN A 110 4.01 -17.77 -9.41
N ASP A 111 5.00 -18.53 -8.95
CA ASP A 111 4.76 -19.83 -8.31
C ASP A 111 4.15 -19.64 -6.92
N GLU A 112 4.62 -18.63 -6.17
CA GLU A 112 4.02 -18.25 -4.89
C GLU A 112 2.58 -17.73 -5.08
N TYR A 113 2.31 -16.94 -6.12
CA TYR A 113 0.95 -16.46 -6.44
C TYR A 113 -0.05 -17.59 -6.69
N LYS A 114 0.37 -18.70 -7.30
CA LYS A 114 -0.50 -19.87 -7.54
C LYS A 114 -0.95 -20.54 -6.24
N LEU A 115 -0.15 -20.43 -5.17
CA LEU A 115 -0.51 -20.93 -3.84
C LEU A 115 -1.42 -19.96 -3.08
N ALA A 116 -1.46 -18.69 -3.48
CA ALA A 116 -2.23 -17.68 -2.76
C ALA A 116 -3.74 -17.92 -2.97
N GLU A 117 -4.47 -17.95 -1.86
CA GLU A 117 -5.92 -18.09 -1.85
C GLU A 117 -6.61 -16.73 -1.90
N THR A 118 -7.78 -16.70 -2.54
CA THR A 118 -8.64 -15.51 -2.53
C THR A 118 -9.33 -15.42 -1.18
N LEU A 119 -9.06 -14.34 -0.45
CA LEU A 119 -9.70 -14.02 0.81
C LEU A 119 -10.87 -13.06 0.56
N THR A 120 -11.94 -13.26 1.32
CA THR A 120 -13.14 -12.42 1.29
C THR A 120 -13.17 -11.57 2.55
N ILE A 121 -13.07 -10.25 2.39
CA ILE A 121 -12.92 -9.31 3.50
C ILE A 121 -14.10 -8.35 3.49
N PRO A 122 -14.95 -8.33 4.54
CA PRO A 122 -16.00 -7.34 4.67
C PRO A 122 -15.37 -5.97 4.93
N THR A 123 -15.76 -4.98 4.15
CA THR A 123 -15.38 -3.58 4.30
C THR A 123 -16.65 -2.73 4.44
N TYR A 124 -16.48 -1.48 4.89
CA TYR A 124 -17.59 -0.54 4.97
C TYR A 124 -18.32 -0.35 3.62
N TRP A 125 -17.60 -0.46 2.52
CA TRP A 125 -18.11 -0.26 1.16
C TRP A 125 -18.58 -1.54 0.46
N GLY A 126 -18.49 -2.69 1.14
CA GLY A 126 -18.89 -3.98 0.58
C GLY A 126 -17.84 -5.07 0.79
N ILE A 127 -17.97 -6.16 0.04
CA ILE A 127 -17.10 -7.32 0.16
C ILE A 127 -15.93 -7.19 -0.82
N LEU A 128 -14.71 -7.24 -0.30
CA LEU A 128 -13.49 -7.25 -1.11
C LEU A 128 -12.96 -8.68 -1.22
N ALA A 129 -12.94 -9.23 -2.43
CA ALA A 129 -12.36 -10.53 -2.73
C ALA A 129 -10.99 -10.36 -3.39
N VAL A 130 -9.90 -10.72 -2.71
CA VAL A 130 -8.52 -10.48 -3.16
C VAL A 130 -7.56 -11.56 -2.69
N LYS A 131 -6.42 -11.69 -3.37
CA LYS A 131 -5.24 -12.41 -2.87
C LYS A 131 -4.23 -11.44 -2.23
N PRO A 132 -4.19 -11.30 -0.90
CA PRO A 132 -3.20 -10.46 -0.25
C PRO A 132 -1.87 -11.20 -0.03
N ILE A 133 -0.76 -10.47 -0.17
CA ILE A 133 0.53 -10.83 0.41
C ILE A 133 0.46 -10.71 1.94
N ASN A 134 -0.14 -9.62 2.43
CA ASN A 134 -0.31 -9.42 3.87
C ASN A 134 -1.54 -8.58 4.18
N ILE A 135 -2.05 -8.79 5.39
CA ILE A 135 -3.10 -8.01 6.03
C ILE A 135 -2.48 -7.31 7.23
N GLU A 136 -2.55 -5.98 7.26
CA GLU A 136 -2.04 -5.14 8.34
C GLU A 136 -3.17 -4.62 9.21
N PHE A 137 -2.93 -4.59 10.52
CA PHE A 137 -3.86 -4.12 11.54
C PHE A 137 -3.31 -2.91 12.30
N TYR A 138 -4.20 -2.07 12.78
CA TYR A 138 -3.91 -1.14 13.86
C TYR A 138 -3.69 -1.90 15.17
N LYS A 139 -3.04 -1.26 16.14
CA LYS A 139 -2.89 -1.80 17.51
C LYS A 139 -4.22 -2.15 18.17
N THR A 140 -5.30 -1.51 17.75
CA THR A 140 -6.68 -1.79 18.18
C THR A 140 -7.23 -3.11 17.62
N GLY A 141 -6.53 -3.75 16.69
CA GLY A 141 -6.98 -4.95 15.97
C GLY A 141 -7.85 -4.68 14.75
N LEU A 142 -8.16 -3.41 14.45
CA LEU A 142 -8.92 -3.01 13.27
C LEU A 142 -8.06 -3.10 12.01
N LEU A 143 -8.69 -3.46 10.88
CA LEU A 143 -8.02 -3.53 9.59
C LEU A 143 -7.43 -2.16 9.22
N LYS A 144 -6.17 -2.16 8.80
CA LYS A 144 -5.43 -0.96 8.43
C LYS A 144 -5.07 -0.93 6.95
N SER A 145 -4.52 -2.03 6.42
CA SER A 145 -4.20 -2.11 5.00
C SER A 145 -4.10 -3.54 4.49
N LEU A 146 -4.23 -3.68 3.18
CA LEU A 146 -3.97 -4.90 2.44
C LEU A 146 -2.89 -4.61 1.41
N THR A 147 -1.90 -5.47 1.33
CA THR A 147 -0.97 -5.49 0.18
C THR A 147 -1.33 -6.69 -0.67
N LEU A 148 -1.65 -6.45 -1.94
CA LEU A 148 -2.06 -7.46 -2.91
C LEU A 148 -0.84 -8.05 -3.63
N TRP A 149 -0.98 -9.28 -4.09
CA TRP A 149 0.00 -9.90 -4.98
C TRP A 149 0.19 -9.09 -6.27
N PRO A 150 1.42 -9.00 -6.82
CA PRO A 150 1.62 -8.44 -8.15
C PRO A 150 0.76 -9.16 -9.19
N GLY A 151 0.12 -8.39 -10.06
CA GLY A 151 -0.84 -8.90 -11.04
C GLY A 151 -2.26 -9.10 -10.51
N GLU A 152 -2.46 -9.18 -9.19
CA GLU A 152 -3.80 -9.24 -8.59
C GLU A 152 -4.58 -7.96 -8.89
N ARG A 153 -5.84 -8.16 -9.30
CA ARG A 153 -6.79 -7.09 -9.53
C ARG A 153 -8.14 -7.50 -8.96
N SER A 154 -8.83 -6.54 -8.38
CA SER A 154 -10.19 -6.74 -7.87
C SER A 154 -10.93 -5.42 -7.98
N THR A 155 -12.26 -5.44 -8.07
CA THR A 155 -13.03 -4.20 -8.00
C THR A 155 -13.35 -3.89 -6.54
N LEU A 156 -13.25 -2.61 -6.21
CA LEU A 156 -13.54 -2.07 -4.90
C LEU A 156 -14.59 -0.99 -5.06
N GLU A 157 -15.64 -1.08 -4.25
CA GLU A 157 -16.58 0.02 -4.06
C GLU A 157 -15.88 1.14 -3.27
N THR A 158 -15.92 2.36 -3.80
CA THR A 158 -15.28 3.53 -3.19
C THR A 158 -16.27 4.70 -3.13
N PRO A 159 -15.96 5.76 -2.36
CA PRO A 159 -16.73 7.00 -2.41
C PRO A 159 -16.85 7.62 -3.81
N SER A 160 -15.93 7.29 -4.72
CA SER A 160 -15.94 7.74 -6.12
C SER A 160 -16.54 6.72 -7.09
N GLY A 161 -17.24 5.70 -6.58
CA GLY A 161 -17.80 4.59 -7.37
C GLY A 161 -16.87 3.38 -7.42
N GLU A 162 -17.21 2.41 -8.27
CA GLU A 162 -16.44 1.19 -8.45
C GLU A 162 -15.07 1.48 -9.10
N ILE A 163 -13.99 1.03 -8.46
CA ILE A 163 -12.62 1.18 -8.97
C ILE A 163 -11.96 -0.19 -9.03
N LEU A 164 -11.42 -0.54 -10.21
CA LEU A 164 -10.52 -1.68 -10.34
C LEU A 164 -9.19 -1.34 -9.68
N ILE A 165 -8.85 -2.02 -8.61
CA ILE A 165 -7.63 -1.78 -7.81
C ILE A 165 -6.53 -2.78 -8.14
N ARG A 166 -5.28 -2.39 -7.88
CA ARG A 166 -4.07 -3.22 -7.85
C ARG A 166 -3.28 -2.91 -6.59
N LYS A 167 -2.22 -3.67 -6.28
CA LYS A 167 -1.20 -3.40 -5.24
C LYS A 167 -1.70 -3.30 -3.79
N GLY A 168 -2.72 -2.52 -3.47
CA GLY A 168 -3.20 -2.39 -2.11
C GLY A 168 -4.28 -1.37 -1.86
N VAL A 169 -4.80 -1.45 -0.65
CA VAL A 169 -5.83 -0.57 -0.07
C VAL A 169 -5.50 -0.31 1.38
N SER A 170 -5.92 0.85 1.89
CA SER A 170 -5.83 1.17 3.32
C SER A 170 -7.09 1.84 3.83
N PHE A 171 -7.30 1.72 5.13
CA PHE A 171 -8.52 2.11 5.82
C PHE A 171 -8.18 3.00 7.01
N TYR A 172 -9.09 3.89 7.36
CA TYR A 172 -9.09 4.60 8.63
C TYR A 172 -9.52 3.68 9.77
N LYS A 173 -9.39 4.17 11.02
CA LYS A 173 -9.78 3.39 12.21
C LYS A 173 -11.28 3.18 12.34
N ASP A 174 -12.10 4.01 11.71
CA ASP A 174 -13.56 3.84 11.66
C ASP A 174 -13.98 2.80 10.59
N GLY A 175 -13.04 2.28 9.80
CA GLY A 175 -13.28 1.33 8.71
C GLY A 175 -13.56 1.99 7.36
N SER A 176 -13.64 3.32 7.28
CA SER A 176 -13.77 4.04 6.02
C SER A 176 -12.50 3.88 5.17
N LEU A 177 -12.64 4.04 3.86
CA LEU A 177 -11.54 3.85 2.91
C LEU A 177 -10.62 5.07 2.98
N HIS A 178 -9.34 4.86 3.28
CA HIS A 178 -8.33 5.92 3.29
C HIS A 178 -7.64 6.04 1.93
N SER A 179 -7.22 4.92 1.34
CA SER A 179 -6.58 4.98 0.01
C SER A 179 -6.68 3.68 -0.76
N CYS A 180 -6.65 3.76 -2.08
CA CYS A 180 -6.57 2.62 -2.98
C CYS A 180 -5.70 2.95 -4.19
N GLU A 181 -5.13 1.92 -4.82
CA GLU A 181 -4.29 2.09 -6.00
C GLU A 181 -5.03 1.62 -7.26
N PRO A 182 -5.48 2.53 -8.13
CA PRO A 182 -6.16 2.17 -9.36
C PRO A 182 -5.29 1.30 -10.28
N ALA A 183 -5.85 0.19 -10.77
CA ALA A 183 -5.20 -0.69 -11.74
C ALA A 183 -5.11 -0.05 -13.14
N VAL A 184 -6.09 0.79 -13.43
CA VAL A 184 -6.21 1.61 -14.64
C VAL A 184 -6.63 3.02 -14.21
N PRO A 185 -6.44 4.05 -15.06
CA PRO A 185 -6.92 5.38 -14.75
C PRO A 185 -8.40 5.41 -14.39
N ALA A 186 -8.69 5.93 -13.20
CA ALA A 186 -10.04 6.08 -12.68
C ALA A 186 -10.41 7.56 -12.65
N GLU A 187 -11.48 7.95 -13.34
CA GLU A 187 -11.99 9.32 -13.30
C GLU A 187 -12.68 9.55 -11.95
N VAL A 188 -12.19 10.52 -11.17
CA VAL A 188 -12.76 10.89 -9.88
C VAL A 188 -13.17 12.36 -9.87
N ARG A 189 -14.23 12.69 -9.12
CA ARG A 189 -14.64 14.07 -8.89
C ARG A 189 -13.79 14.67 -7.78
N THR A 190 -13.25 15.86 -8.01
CA THR A 190 -12.47 16.64 -7.03
C THR A 190 -13.02 18.06 -6.94
N SER A 191 -12.56 18.83 -5.95
CA SER A 191 -12.95 20.24 -5.75
C SER A 191 -12.53 21.17 -6.90
N ILE A 192 -11.65 20.71 -7.80
CA ILE A 192 -11.20 21.49 -8.97
C ILE A 192 -11.65 20.89 -10.32
N GLY A 193 -12.52 19.88 -10.29
CA GLY A 193 -13.05 19.21 -11.48
C GLY A 193 -12.78 17.70 -11.50
N LYS A 194 -13.06 17.06 -12.64
CA LYS A 194 -12.84 15.62 -12.84
C LYS A 194 -11.38 15.35 -13.20
N ILE A 195 -10.73 14.39 -12.54
CA ILE A 195 -9.33 14.05 -12.77
C ILE A 195 -9.17 12.53 -12.83
N TRP A 196 -8.29 12.05 -13.71
CA TRP A 196 -7.91 10.65 -13.80
C TRP A 196 -6.83 10.33 -12.77
N ALA A 197 -7.20 9.62 -11.71
CA ALA A 197 -6.27 9.09 -10.72
C ALA A 197 -5.55 7.87 -11.27
N TYR A 198 -4.23 7.98 -11.44
CA TYR A 198 -3.34 6.91 -11.88
C TYR A 198 -1.87 7.29 -11.70
N ASP A 199 -1.11 6.42 -11.04
CA ASP A 199 0.34 6.49 -11.03
C ASP A 199 0.92 5.35 -11.85
N SER A 200 1.67 5.68 -12.90
CA SER A 200 2.36 4.69 -13.74
C SER A 200 3.63 4.16 -13.09
N ASP A 201 4.15 4.83 -12.06
CA ASP A 201 5.44 4.57 -11.45
C ASP A 201 5.33 4.42 -9.93
N ILE A 202 4.50 3.46 -9.55
CA ILE A 202 4.28 3.16 -8.15
C ILE A 202 5.52 2.48 -7.58
N ASN A 203 6.17 3.17 -6.65
CA ASN A 203 7.30 2.63 -5.90
C ASN A 203 6.85 2.20 -4.50
N GLY A 204 7.31 1.04 -4.05
CA GLY A 204 7.08 0.54 -2.70
C GLY A 204 6.31 -0.77 -2.64
N LEU A 205 6.67 -1.59 -1.65
CA LEU A 205 6.12 -2.93 -1.44
C LEU A 205 4.88 -2.95 -0.55
N ASP A 206 4.45 -1.80 -0.02
CA ASP A 206 3.30 -1.70 0.87
C ASP A 206 2.06 -1.20 0.14
N GLY A 207 0.92 -1.77 0.50
CA GLY A 207 -0.40 -1.38 0.00
C GLY A 207 -1.03 -0.17 0.69
N SER A 208 -0.27 0.57 1.50
CA SER A 208 -0.77 1.70 2.28
C SER A 208 -0.54 3.06 1.62
N ARG A 209 0.45 3.14 0.72
CA ARG A 209 0.80 4.32 -0.06
C ARG A 209 0.32 4.16 -1.49
N ASN A 210 -0.84 4.75 -1.74
CA ASN A 210 -1.55 4.62 -2.99
C ASN A 210 -1.84 5.98 -3.65
N SER A 211 -2.22 5.92 -4.91
CA SER A 211 -2.40 7.06 -5.79
C SER A 211 -3.73 7.76 -5.67
N LEU A 212 -4.72 7.16 -5.02
CA LEU A 212 -6.00 7.79 -4.72
C LEU A 212 -6.24 7.71 -3.22
N VAL A 213 -6.38 8.87 -2.58
CA VAL A 213 -6.53 9.05 -1.14
C VAL A 213 -7.81 9.82 -0.89
N PHE A 214 -8.58 9.35 0.09
CA PHE A 214 -9.84 9.93 0.52
C PHE A 214 -9.74 10.40 1.95
N THR A 215 -10.53 11.42 2.30
CA THR A 215 -10.82 11.80 3.68
C THR A 215 -11.74 10.78 4.35
N GLU A 216 -11.90 10.84 5.68
CA GLU A 216 -12.88 10.01 6.42
C GLU A 216 -14.33 10.23 5.91
N SER A 217 -14.65 11.42 5.38
CA SER A 217 -15.95 11.74 4.78
C SER A 217 -16.12 11.20 3.34
N GLY A 218 -15.07 10.62 2.75
CA GLY A 218 -15.07 10.07 1.39
C GLY A 218 -14.78 11.10 0.29
N GLU A 219 -14.38 12.32 0.63
CA GLU A 219 -13.91 13.29 -0.36
C GLU A 219 -12.49 12.95 -0.82
N VAL A 220 -12.10 13.33 -2.04
CA VAL A 220 -10.73 13.09 -2.51
C VAL A 220 -9.76 14.05 -1.78
N GLU A 221 -8.92 13.50 -0.92
CA GLU A 221 -7.87 14.22 -0.18
C GLU A 221 -6.63 14.42 -1.06
N ALA A 222 -6.24 13.40 -1.81
CA ALA A 222 -5.12 13.50 -2.74
C ALA A 222 -5.24 12.49 -3.86
N LEU A 223 -4.69 12.84 -5.02
CA LEU A 223 -4.49 11.90 -6.10
C LEU A 223 -3.16 12.12 -6.83
N THR A 224 -2.72 11.10 -7.54
CA THR A 224 -1.63 11.16 -8.50
C THR A 224 -2.21 11.01 -9.91
N THR A 225 -1.75 11.81 -10.87
CA THR A 225 -2.17 11.73 -12.26
C THR A 225 -1.00 11.82 -13.23
N THR A 226 -1.13 11.08 -14.33
CA THR A 226 -0.26 11.15 -15.52
C THR A 226 -1.03 11.61 -16.76
N ARG A 227 -2.33 11.87 -16.63
CA ARG A 227 -3.26 12.07 -17.75
C ARG A 227 -3.98 13.40 -17.72
N ASN A 228 -3.70 14.25 -16.74
CA ASN A 228 -4.32 15.56 -16.65
C ASN A 228 -3.28 16.65 -16.47
N GLU A 229 -3.53 17.77 -17.11
CA GLU A 229 -2.96 19.06 -16.75
C GLU A 229 -4.01 19.90 -16.04
N VAL A 230 -3.55 20.75 -15.13
CA VAL A 230 -4.40 21.69 -14.41
C VAL A 230 -3.94 23.10 -14.72
N THR A 231 -4.79 23.86 -15.40
CA THR A 231 -4.59 25.29 -15.63
C THR A 231 -5.31 26.07 -14.53
N LEU A 232 -4.57 26.97 -13.89
CA LEU A 232 -5.06 28.01 -13.00
C LEU A 232 -5.13 29.33 -13.77
N MET A 233 -6.25 30.04 -13.64
CA MET A 233 -6.36 31.45 -14.00
C MET A 233 -6.60 32.25 -12.71
N ASP A 234 -5.69 33.16 -12.41
CA ASP A 234 -5.85 34.05 -11.26
C ASP A 234 -6.77 35.24 -11.59
N ASP A 235 -7.05 36.06 -10.57
CA ASP A 235 -7.96 37.20 -10.67
C ASP A 235 -7.42 38.31 -11.61
N TRP A 236 -6.13 38.28 -11.94
CA TRP A 236 -5.47 39.21 -12.86
C TRP A 236 -5.36 38.66 -14.29
N GLY A 237 -5.87 37.44 -14.54
CA GLY A 237 -5.81 36.77 -15.84
C GLY A 237 -4.48 36.07 -16.13
N PHE A 238 -3.57 35.97 -15.15
CA PHE A 238 -2.34 35.21 -15.32
C PHE A 238 -2.62 33.71 -15.29
N ARG A 239 -2.01 32.99 -16.24
CA ARG A 239 -2.20 31.56 -16.43
C ARG A 239 -1.01 30.78 -15.88
N SER A 240 -1.27 29.85 -14.96
CA SER A 240 -0.27 28.88 -14.49
C SER A 240 -0.73 27.46 -14.80
N THR A 241 0.11 26.65 -15.44
CA THR A 241 -0.23 25.26 -15.80
C THR A 241 0.64 24.27 -15.03
N PHE A 242 -0.02 23.30 -14.39
CA PHE A 242 0.61 22.18 -13.70
C PHE A 242 0.41 20.90 -14.51
N THR A 243 1.51 20.30 -14.97
CA THR A 243 1.50 19.07 -15.78
C THR A 243 2.37 17.98 -15.14
N PRO A 244 2.14 16.71 -15.48
CA PRO A 244 3.17 15.68 -15.36
C PRO A 244 4.45 16.10 -16.12
N GLU A 245 5.59 15.53 -15.75
CA GLU A 245 6.90 15.91 -16.31
C GLU A 245 7.59 14.73 -16.98
N ARG A 246 8.11 14.93 -18.19
CA ARG A 246 8.89 13.90 -18.89
C ARG A 246 10.35 14.02 -18.45
N LYS A 247 10.88 12.96 -17.81
CA LYS A 247 12.28 12.86 -17.41
C LYS A 247 13.00 11.79 -18.23
N SER A 248 14.29 11.98 -18.50
CA SER A 248 15.13 10.92 -19.06
C SER A 248 15.21 9.77 -18.06
N SER A 249 15.10 8.54 -18.55
CA SER A 249 15.27 7.34 -17.74
C SER A 249 16.75 6.97 -17.67
N LEU A 250 17.17 6.45 -16.51
CA LEU A 250 18.53 5.97 -16.28
C LEU A 250 18.82 4.64 -17.00
N CYS A 251 17.79 3.98 -17.55
CA CYS A 251 17.88 2.64 -18.14
C CYS A 251 18.18 2.61 -19.65
N GLY A 252 18.50 3.75 -20.29
CA GLY A 252 18.98 3.79 -21.68
C GLY A 252 18.76 5.14 -22.36
N GLU A 253 19.61 5.48 -23.33
CA GLU A 253 19.76 6.81 -23.95
C GLU A 253 18.53 7.37 -24.68
N ASN A 254 17.43 6.61 -24.82
CA ASN A 254 16.17 7.09 -25.41
C ASN A 254 14.92 6.64 -24.62
N SER A 255 15.09 6.19 -23.38
CA SER A 255 13.95 5.87 -22.52
C SER A 255 13.55 7.10 -21.72
N TYR A 256 12.25 7.37 -21.62
CA TYR A 256 11.71 8.47 -20.82
C TYR A 256 10.72 7.91 -19.81
N ARG A 257 10.72 8.50 -18.62
CA ARG A 257 9.76 8.23 -17.56
C ARG A 257 8.88 9.46 -17.37
N ILE A 258 7.58 9.23 -17.18
CA ILE A 258 6.67 10.30 -16.75
C ILE A 258 6.77 10.39 -15.23
N GLU A 259 7.28 11.51 -14.73
CA GLU A 259 7.09 11.89 -13.34
C GLU A 259 5.66 12.40 -13.18
N PRO A 260 4.82 11.70 -12.40
CA PRO A 260 3.41 12.05 -12.28
C PRO A 260 3.22 13.35 -11.48
N LEU A 261 2.08 14.00 -11.71
CA LEU A 261 1.63 15.15 -10.92
C LEU A 261 0.82 14.65 -9.73
N ARG A 262 1.26 14.95 -8.51
CA ARG A 262 0.46 14.72 -7.31
C ARG A 262 -0.31 15.99 -6.96
N ILE A 263 -1.61 15.83 -6.73
CA ILE A 263 -2.54 16.89 -6.37
C ILE A 263 -3.08 16.54 -4.99
N SER A 264 -3.05 17.48 -4.06
CA SER A 264 -3.57 17.29 -2.71
C SER A 264 -4.45 18.47 -2.31
N PHE A 265 -5.56 18.16 -1.67
CA PHE A 265 -6.60 19.06 -1.25
C PHE A 265 -6.58 19.18 0.27
N ASP A 266 -6.67 20.41 0.74
CA ASP A 266 -6.81 20.81 2.13
C ASP A 266 -7.98 21.81 2.18
N GLU A 267 -8.49 22.16 3.37
CA GLU A 267 -9.78 22.86 3.55
C GLU A 267 -10.03 24.01 2.55
N ASN A 268 -8.99 24.80 2.26
CA ASN A 268 -9.08 25.95 1.35
C ASN A 268 -8.05 25.94 0.22
N MET A 269 -7.21 24.91 0.12
CA MET A 269 -6.01 24.94 -0.72
C MET A 269 -5.86 23.67 -1.56
N VAL A 270 -5.34 23.84 -2.77
CA VAL A 270 -4.83 22.75 -3.60
C VAL A 270 -3.31 22.89 -3.74
N THR A 271 -2.60 21.80 -3.54
CA THR A 271 -1.14 21.71 -3.65
C THR A 271 -0.76 20.79 -4.79
N PHE A 272 0.10 21.26 -5.69
CA PHE A 272 0.66 20.51 -6.81
C PHE A 272 2.10 20.13 -6.50
N ARG A 273 2.43 18.84 -6.62
CA ARG A 273 3.79 18.31 -6.38
C ARG A 273 4.28 17.48 -7.56
N LYS A 274 5.58 17.58 -7.83
CA LYS A 274 6.31 16.75 -8.79
C LYS A 274 7.50 16.12 -8.07
N GLY A 275 7.48 14.81 -7.91
CA GLY A 275 8.41 14.12 -7.00
C GLY A 275 8.33 14.71 -5.58
N THR A 276 9.47 15.17 -5.05
CA THR A 276 9.54 15.80 -3.72
C THR A 276 9.28 17.31 -3.73
N ARG A 277 9.24 17.95 -4.90
CA ARG A 277 9.13 19.40 -5.06
C ARG A 277 7.67 19.85 -5.08
N THR A 278 7.34 20.86 -4.28
CA THR A 278 6.08 21.62 -4.43
C THR A 278 6.19 22.52 -5.67
N ALA A 279 5.35 22.26 -6.67
CA ALA A 279 5.26 23.07 -7.88
C ALA A 279 4.36 24.29 -7.69
N GLY A 280 3.34 24.20 -6.82
CA GLY A 280 2.47 25.31 -6.49
C GLY A 280 1.51 24.98 -5.35
N LYS A 281 1.01 26.01 -4.67
CA LYS A 281 -0.07 25.92 -3.68
C LYS A 281 -0.99 27.11 -3.87
N VAL A 282 -2.27 26.86 -4.12
CA VAL A 282 -3.25 27.88 -4.53
C VAL A 282 -4.61 27.64 -3.89
N HIS A 283 -5.41 28.70 -3.78
CA HIS A 283 -6.69 28.64 -3.09
C HIS A 283 -7.75 27.95 -3.96
N LEU A 284 -8.62 27.14 -3.35
CA LEU A 284 -9.70 26.44 -4.06
C LEU A 284 -10.74 27.36 -4.71
N ARG A 285 -10.81 28.63 -4.30
CA ARG A 285 -11.72 29.63 -4.89
C ARG A 285 -11.27 30.13 -6.27
N SER A 286 -10.03 29.82 -6.66
CA SER A 286 -9.50 30.21 -7.95
C SER A 286 -10.17 29.45 -9.09
N ARG A 287 -10.04 29.95 -10.32
CA ARG A 287 -10.62 29.29 -11.50
C ARG A 287 -9.67 28.24 -12.02
N PHE A 288 -10.13 26.99 -12.02
CA PHE A 288 -9.38 25.85 -12.54
C PHE A 288 -9.99 25.35 -13.85
N THR A 289 -9.14 24.89 -14.75
CA THR A 289 -9.52 24.10 -15.92
C THR A 289 -8.67 22.85 -15.94
N VAL A 290 -9.32 21.69 -15.97
CA VAL A 290 -8.65 20.39 -16.06
C VAL A 290 -8.80 19.88 -17.48
N ASN A 291 -7.67 19.66 -18.16
CA ASN A 291 -7.64 19.11 -19.51
C ASN A 291 -6.92 17.75 -19.52
N PRO A 292 -7.20 16.90 -20.51
CA PRO A 292 -6.36 15.74 -20.79
C PRO A 292 -4.92 16.18 -21.08
N TYR A 293 -3.95 15.43 -20.56
CA TYR A 293 -2.53 15.59 -20.85
C TYR A 293 -2.03 14.39 -21.66
N ILE A 294 -1.47 14.66 -22.83
CA ILE A 294 -0.84 13.66 -23.69
C ILE A 294 0.68 13.94 -23.70
N PRO A 295 1.51 13.08 -23.08
CA PRO A 295 2.95 13.26 -23.08
C PRO A 295 3.52 13.34 -24.50
N GLY A 296 4.15 14.46 -24.85
CA GLY A 296 4.83 14.63 -26.14
C GLY A 296 4.02 15.33 -27.24
N ILE A 297 2.76 15.70 -26.98
CA ILE A 297 2.03 16.66 -27.81
C ILE A 297 2.16 18.02 -27.10
N PRO A 298 2.79 19.06 -27.69
CA PRO A 298 2.78 20.40 -27.13
C PRO A 298 1.32 20.82 -26.91
N ALA A 299 1.01 21.43 -25.76
CA ALA A 299 -0.29 22.07 -25.59
C ALA A 299 -0.44 23.07 -26.74
N GLU A 300 -1.47 22.90 -27.58
CA GLU A 300 -1.76 23.84 -28.66
C GLU A 300 -1.86 25.24 -28.05
N THR A 301 -0.85 26.07 -28.33
CA THR A 301 -0.95 27.50 -28.11
C THR A 301 -2.01 27.99 -29.10
N PRO A 302 -3.08 28.68 -28.65
CA PRO A 302 -3.96 29.35 -29.59
C PRO A 302 -3.12 30.35 -30.35
N ASP A 303 -3.02 30.19 -31.67
CA ASP A 303 -2.46 31.20 -32.56
C ASP A 303 -3.29 32.48 -32.40
N LEU A 304 -2.75 33.43 -31.65
CA LEU A 304 -3.20 34.80 -31.68
C LEU A 304 -2.51 35.49 -32.85
N CYS A 305 -3.35 35.94 -33.80
CA CYS A 305 -3.10 36.87 -34.90
C CYS A 305 -2.58 36.28 -36.22
N SER A 306 -3.54 35.95 -37.09
CA SER A 306 -3.42 36.21 -38.53
C SER A 306 -4.67 36.93 -39.05
N GLU A 307 -4.86 38.17 -38.62
CA GLU A 307 -5.67 39.14 -39.37
C GLU A 307 -5.02 40.53 -39.30
N ALA A 308 -4.35 40.91 -40.38
CA ALA A 308 -4.29 42.28 -40.86
C ALA A 308 -3.97 42.21 -42.37
N GLY A 309 -4.99 42.53 -43.17
CA GLY A 309 -4.82 42.92 -44.56
C GLY A 309 -4.28 44.34 -44.70
#